data_AF-A0A6A3HH00-F1
#
_entry.id   AF-A0A6A3HH00-F1
#
_cell.length_a   1.000
_cell.length_b   1.000
_cell.length_c   1.000
_cell.angle_alpha   90.00
_cell.angle_beta   90.00
_cell.angle_gamma   90.00
#
_symmetry.space_group_name_H-M   'P 1'
#
loop_
_entity.id
_entity.type
_entity.pdbx_description
1 polymer ?
#
loop_
_entity_poly.entity_id
_entity_poly.type
_entity_poly.pdbx_seq_one_letter_code
_entity_poly.pdbx_strand_id
1 'polypeptide(L)'
;METLHDLDGLFDASYMAGIRDGTEEPGELELYAASQMHRWTIEVSTVDTTNKLVSKFSYTVDDSAKTVCLVRSGSYFAVKVDGYAI
;
A
#
# COMPACT_ATOMS: atom_id res chain seq x y z
N MET A 1 -6.69 13.67 0.20
CA MET A 1 -5.29 13.84 -0.23
C MET A 1 -5.33 13.86 -1.74
N GLU A 2 -5.28 15.06 -2.29
CA GLU A 2 -5.44 15.36 -3.71
C GLU A 2 -4.09 15.57 -4.39
N THR A 3 -3.03 15.92 -3.65
CA THR A 3 -1.70 16.17 -4.23
C THR A 3 -0.54 15.63 -3.39
N LEU A 4 0.62 15.42 -4.01
CA LEU A 4 1.88 15.08 -3.32
C LEU A 4 2.27 16.12 -2.24
N HIS A 5 1.77 17.35 -2.36
CA HIS A 5 2.01 18.42 -1.39
C HIS A 5 1.20 18.22 -0.09
N ASP A 6 0.12 17.44 -0.13
CA ASP A 6 -0.67 17.10 1.06
C ASP A 6 0.04 16.06 1.94
N LEU A 7 1.12 15.46 1.44
CA LEU A 7 2.01 14.54 2.14
C LEU A 7 3.21 15.26 2.78
N ASP A 8 3.33 16.57 2.55
CA ASP A 8 4.43 17.37 3.10
C ASP A 8 4.31 17.43 4.63
N GLY A 9 5.39 17.07 5.32
CA GLY A 9 5.42 16.88 6.78
C GLY A 9 4.91 15.52 7.27
N LEU A 10 4.28 14.69 6.42
CA LEU A 10 3.88 13.32 6.75
C LEU A 10 5.03 12.33 6.50
N PHE A 11 5.80 12.55 5.42
CA PHE A 11 7.09 11.89 5.17
C PHE A 11 8.25 12.71 5.76
N ASP A 12 8.18 13.08 7.03
CA ASP A 12 9.30 13.77 7.65
C ASP A 12 10.53 12.84 7.83
N ALA A 13 11.68 13.43 8.15
CA ALA A 13 12.92 12.67 8.29
C ALA A 13 12.85 11.60 9.40
N SER A 14 12.04 11.82 10.43
CA SER A 14 11.88 10.89 11.56
C SER A 14 11.00 9.71 11.17
N TYR A 15 9.91 9.95 10.43
CA TYR A 15 9.04 8.93 9.88
C TYR A 15 9.80 8.04 8.88
N MET A 16 10.55 8.65 7.98
CA MET A 16 11.40 7.92 7.02
C MET A 16 12.49 7.10 7.71
N ALA A 17 13.07 7.61 8.79
CA ALA A 17 14.00 6.85 9.62
C ALA A 17 13.30 5.67 10.29
N GLY A 18 12.10 5.86 10.84
CA GLY A 18 11.32 4.80 11.48
C GLY A 18 10.93 3.66 10.53
N ILE A 19 10.49 3.98 9.31
CA ILE A 19 10.22 2.97 8.28
C ILE A 19 11.50 2.20 7.90
N ARG A 20 12.63 2.91 7.78
CA ARG A 20 13.92 2.29 7.41
C ARG A 20 14.49 1.40 8.53
N ASP A 21 14.33 1.82 9.77
CA ASP A 21 14.81 1.13 10.95
C ASP A 21 13.85 0.01 11.40
N GLY A 22 12.69 -0.12 10.74
CA GLY A 22 11.67 -1.12 11.03
C GLY A 22 10.91 -0.87 12.33
N THR A 23 10.96 0.37 12.85
CA THR A 23 10.24 0.78 14.05
C THR A 23 8.84 1.32 13.75
N GLU A 24 8.57 1.63 12.48
CA GLU A 24 7.27 2.05 11.97
C GLU A 24 6.77 1.02 10.94
N GLU A 25 5.47 0.71 10.97
CA GLU A 25 4.88 -0.24 10.04
C GLU A 25 4.38 0.48 8.77
N PRO A 26 4.82 0.05 7.57
CA PRO A 26 4.32 0.62 6.33
C PRO A 26 2.83 0.30 6.14
N GLY A 27 2.09 1.24 5.57
CA GLY A 27 0.64 1.15 5.42
C GLY A 27 0.10 1.94 4.23
N GLU A 28 -1.00 2.65 4.45
CA GLU A 28 -1.76 3.28 3.36
C GLU A 28 -0.98 4.42 2.67
N LEU A 29 -0.04 5.05 3.37
CA LEU A 29 0.81 6.12 2.83
C LEU A 29 1.82 5.57 1.84
N GLU A 30 2.51 4.50 2.20
CA GLU A 30 3.46 3.82 1.32
C GLU A 30 2.75 3.23 0.10
N LEU A 31 1.52 2.70 0.28
CA LEU A 31 0.70 2.19 -0.82
C LEU A 31 0.28 3.30 -1.79
N TYR A 32 -0.15 4.45 -1.29
CA TYR A 32 -0.43 5.60 -2.13
C TYR A 32 0.83 6.09 -2.86
N ALA A 33 1.93 6.28 -2.14
CA ALA A 33 3.19 6.75 -2.71
C ALA A 33 3.72 5.79 -3.80
N ALA A 34 3.67 4.47 -3.55
CA ALA A 34 4.06 3.46 -4.53
C ALA A 34 3.16 3.46 -5.77
N SER A 35 1.84 3.64 -5.59
CA SER A 35 0.89 3.77 -6.70
C SER A 35 1.24 4.97 -7.60
N GLN A 36 1.49 6.14 -7.01
CA GLN A 36 1.89 7.35 -7.74
C GLN A 36 3.25 7.19 -8.42
N MET A 37 4.26 6.69 -7.70
CA MET A 37 5.64 6.56 -8.18
C MET A 37 5.76 5.59 -9.35
N HIS A 38 5.06 4.45 -9.29
CA HIS A 38 5.12 3.43 -10.34
C HIS A 38 4.05 3.59 -11.42
N ARG A 39 3.12 4.54 -11.24
CA ARG A 39 1.91 4.67 -12.05
C ARG A 39 1.13 3.35 -12.13
N TRP A 40 0.96 2.70 -10.99
CA TRP A 40 0.21 1.44 -10.87
C TRP A 40 -1.04 1.65 -10.04
N THR A 41 -2.10 0.95 -10.40
CA THR A 41 -3.27 0.81 -9.53
C THR A 41 -2.96 -0.25 -8.49
N ILE A 42 -3.11 0.06 -7.21
CA ILE A 42 -2.90 -0.91 -6.13
C ILE A 42 -4.25 -1.18 -5.46
N GLU A 43 -4.71 -2.42 -5.54
CA GLU A 43 -5.91 -2.87 -4.85
C GLU A 43 -5.53 -3.62 -3.57
N VAL A 44 -6.11 -3.26 -2.44
CA VAL A 44 -5.83 -3.89 -1.15
C VAL A 44 -7.10 -4.48 -0.57
N SER A 45 -7.11 -5.80 -0.37
CA SER A 45 -8.19 -6.53 0.29
C SER A 45 -7.78 -6.84 1.73
N THR A 46 -8.43 -6.23 2.71
CA THR A 46 -8.16 -6.51 4.13
C THR A 46 -9.05 -7.65 4.60
N VAL A 47 -8.45 -8.66 5.23
CA VAL A 47 -9.14 -9.83 5.79
C VAL A 47 -8.97 -9.90 7.31
N ASP A 48 -9.98 -10.45 7.97
CA ASP A 48 -9.90 -10.76 9.41
C ASP A 48 -9.09 -12.04 9.69
N THR A 49 -8.98 -12.41 10.96
CA THR A 49 -8.27 -13.62 11.41
C THR A 49 -8.90 -14.93 10.93
N THR A 50 -10.10 -14.88 10.35
CA THR A 50 -10.80 -16.01 9.74
C THR A 50 -10.70 -16.01 8.21
N ASN A 51 -9.82 -15.16 7.65
CA ASN A 51 -9.62 -14.95 6.21
C ASN A 51 -10.87 -14.40 5.49
N LYS A 52 -11.80 -13.77 6.21
CA LYS A 52 -12.97 -13.14 5.61
C LYS A 52 -12.66 -11.70 5.23
N LEU A 53 -13.09 -11.29 4.04
CA LEU A 53 -12.95 -9.91 3.57
C LEU A 53 -13.69 -8.94 4.50
N VAL A 54 -12.95 -7.97 5.04
CA VAL A 54 -13.44 -6.88 5.90
C VAL A 54 -13.60 -5.60 5.09
N SER A 55 -12.60 -5.25 4.28
CA SER A 55 -12.61 -4.03 3.47
C SER A 55 -11.78 -4.20 2.20
N LYS A 56 -12.07 -3.36 1.21
CA LYS A 56 -11.28 -3.26 -0.02
C LYS A 56 -11.04 -1.78 -0.34
N PHE A 57 -9.78 -1.40 -0.52
CA PHE A 57 -9.37 -0.08 -0.97
C PHE A 57 -8.65 -0.18 -2.31
N SER A 58 -8.67 0.91 -3.07
CA SER A 58 -7.97 1.00 -4.36
C SER A 58 -7.27 2.35 -4.43
N TYR A 59 -5.96 2.29 -4.64
CA TYR A 59 -5.09 3.44 -4.91
C TYR A 59 -4.95 3.53 -6.42
N THR A 60 -5.70 4.43 -7.03
CA THR A 60 -5.77 4.58 -8.48
C THR A 60 -4.91 5.75 -8.96
N VAL A 61 -4.38 5.59 -10.16
CA VAL A 61 -3.72 6.64 -10.93
C VAL A 61 -4.32 6.68 -12.33
N ASP A 62 -4.31 7.86 -12.94
CA ASP A 62 -4.74 8.02 -14.32
C ASP A 62 -3.78 7.32 -15.29
N ASP A 63 -4.34 6.68 -16.32
CA ASP A 63 -3.59 5.88 -17.31
C ASP A 63 -2.63 4.87 -16.67
N SER A 64 -3.15 4.12 -15.70
CA SER A 64 -2.40 3.11 -14.97
C SER A 64 -1.77 2.07 -15.90
N ALA A 65 -0.48 1.83 -15.73
CA ALA A 65 0.26 0.87 -16.54
C ALA A 65 -0.02 -0.60 -16.13
N LYS A 66 -0.44 -0.81 -14.88
CA LYS A 66 -0.65 -2.14 -14.29
C LYS A 66 -1.50 -2.05 -13.02
N THR A 67 -2.26 -3.11 -12.73
CA THR A 67 -2.90 -3.32 -11.43
C THR A 67 -2.16 -4.37 -10.61
N VAL A 68 -1.86 -4.06 -9.34
CA VAL A 68 -1.31 -4.98 -8.35
C VAL A 68 -2.37 -5.26 -7.28
N CYS A 69 -2.60 -6.52 -6.96
CA CYS A 69 -3.53 -6.92 -5.91
C CYS A 69 -2.77 -7.39 -4.67
N LEU A 70 -3.10 -6.79 -3.53
CA LEU A 70 -2.59 -7.12 -2.22
C LEU A 70 -3.71 -7.65 -1.33
N VAL A 71 -3.37 -8.57 -0.44
CA VAL A 71 -4.20 -8.99 0.69
C VAL A 71 -3.50 -8.56 1.97
N ARG A 72 -4.23 -7.91 2.88
CA ARG A 72 -3.73 -7.48 4.19
C ARG A 72 -4.41 -8.25 5.31
N SER A 73 -3.64 -8.75 6.28
CA SER A 73 -4.16 -9.26 7.56
C SER A 73 -3.29 -8.75 8.70
N GLY A 74 -3.86 -7.88 9.55
CA GLY A 74 -3.06 -7.09 10.50
C GLY A 74 -1.99 -6.29 9.76
N SER A 75 -0.74 -6.41 10.21
CA SER A 75 0.44 -5.75 9.64
C SER A 75 1.08 -6.51 8.46
N TYR A 76 0.52 -7.66 8.08
CA TYR A 76 1.07 -8.50 7.01
C TYR A 76 0.40 -8.24 5.67
N PHE A 77 1.21 -8.19 4.61
CA PHE A 77 0.74 -8.08 3.23
C PHE A 77 1.18 -9.29 2.41
N ALA A 78 0.26 -9.83 1.61
CA ALA A 78 0.55 -10.83 0.58
C ALA A 78 0.24 -10.24 -0.80
N VAL A 79 1.13 -10.42 -1.75
CA VAL A 79 0.96 -9.95 -3.14
C VAL A 79 0.50 -11.09 -4.03
N LYS A 80 -0.52 -10.84 -4.85
CA LYS A 80 -0.88 -11.75 -5.94
C LYS A 80 0.06 -11.48 -7.12
N VAL A 81 1.00 -12.38 -7.34
CA VAL A 81 1.78 -12.44 -8.59
C VAL A 81 1.07 -13.41 -9.55
N ASP A 82 1.14 -13.17 -10.86
CA ASP A 82 0.55 -14.06 -11.88
C ASP A 82 1.05 -15.49 -11.68
N GLY A 83 0.17 -16.33 -11.12
CA GLY A 83 0.51 -17.66 -10.61
C GLY A 83 1.01 -17.60 -9.17
N TYR A 84 0.28 -18.27 -8.26
CA TYR A 84 0.86 -18.65 -6.97
C TYR A 84 2.18 -19.37 -7.23
N ALA A 85 3.28 -18.82 -6.72
CA ALA A 85 4.55 -19.51 -6.62
C ALA A 85 5.15 -19.22 -5.24
N ILE A 86 4.88 -20.19 -4.35
CA ILE A 86 5.52 -20.53 -3.07
C ILE A 86 5.20 -19.62 -1.89
#